data_AF-A0A1F2QNV9-F1
#
_entry.id   AF-A0A1F2QNV9-F1
#
_cell.length_a   1.000
_cell.length_b   1.000
_cell.length_c   1.000
_cell.angle_alpha   90.00
_cell.angle_beta   90.00
_cell.angle_gamma   90.00
#
_symmetry.space_group_name_H-M   'P 1'
#
loop_
_entity.id
_entity.type
_entity.pdbx_description
1 polymer ?
#
loop_
_entity_poly.entity_id
_entity_poly.type
_entity_poly.pdbx_seq_one_letter_code
_entity_poly.pdbx_strand_id
1 'polypeptide(L)'
;MTAAEAEAIGLVDRVAQVGKLDQAVMELAESLAAKDPWVLRTAKYLINQGARAELATGLRMEEQAITERQFEAERHRGKGDKPWTSS
;
A
#
# COMPACT_ATOMS: atom_id res chain seq x y z
N MET A 1 -3.29 -11.09 -11.15
CA MET A 1 -3.78 -11.20 -9.78
C MET A 1 -5.29 -11.31 -9.80
N THR A 2 -5.84 -12.42 -9.31
CA THR A 2 -7.27 -12.67 -9.16
C THR A 2 -7.77 -12.21 -7.78
N ALA A 3 -9.09 -12.14 -7.59
CA ALA A 3 -9.67 -11.81 -6.28
C ALA A 3 -9.26 -12.83 -5.19
N ALA A 4 -9.21 -14.13 -5.54
CA ALA A 4 -8.80 -15.19 -4.62
C ALA A 4 -7.30 -15.12 -4.28
N GLU A 5 -6.44 -14.79 -5.26
CA GLU A 5 -5.02 -14.55 -5.01
C GLU A 5 -4.81 -13.35 -4.09
N ALA A 6 -5.58 -12.26 -4.29
CA ALA A 6 -5.53 -11.07 -3.44
C ALA A 6 -6.01 -11.35 -2.01
N GLU A 7 -7.02 -12.19 -1.83
CA GLU A 7 -7.50 -12.66 -0.52
C GLU A 7 -6.45 -13.50 0.19
N ALA A 8 -5.83 -14.45 -0.51
CA ALA A 8 -4.81 -15.33 0.04
C ALA A 8 -3.57 -14.58 0.57
N ILE A 9 -3.22 -13.44 -0.03
CA ILE A 9 -2.09 -12.60 0.40
C ILE A 9 -2.49 -11.49 1.39
N GLY A 10 -3.78 -11.39 1.76
CA GLY A 10 -4.28 -10.36 2.69
C GLY A 10 -4.44 -8.97 2.09
N LEU A 11 -4.38 -8.83 0.77
CA LEU A 11 -4.70 -7.56 0.08
C LEU A 11 -6.21 -7.30 0.05
N VAL A 12 -7.00 -8.38 0.00
CA VAL A 12 -8.45 -8.36 0.14
C VAL A 12 -8.81 -9.15 1.40
N ASP A 13 -9.70 -8.62 2.23
CA ASP A 13 -10.14 -9.30 3.46
C ASP A 13 -11.12 -10.46 3.18
N ARG A 14 -11.98 -10.28 2.16
CA ARG A 14 -13.02 -11.25 1.79
C ARG A 14 -13.45 -11.11 0.33
N VAL A 15 -13.61 -12.24 -0.37
CA VAL A 15 -14.19 -12.27 -1.72
C VAL A 15 -15.68 -12.63 -1.69
N ALA A 16 -16.50 -11.83 -2.37
CA ALA A 16 -17.93 -12.10 -2.51
C ALA A 16 -18.23 -13.03 -3.70
N GLN A 17 -19.32 -13.80 -3.60
CA GLN A 17 -19.83 -14.56 -4.75
C GLN A 17 -20.29 -13.60 -5.86
N VAL A 18 -20.15 -14.04 -7.11
CA VAL A 18 -20.61 -13.28 -8.28
C VAL A 18 -22.10 -12.94 -8.13
N GLY A 19 -22.43 -11.66 -8.32
CA GLY A 19 -23.81 -11.15 -8.20
C GLY A 19 -24.32 -10.95 -6.77
N LYS A 20 -23.49 -11.19 -5.74
CA LYS A 20 -23.88 -11.03 -4.31
C LYS A 20 -23.06 -9.98 -3.56
N LEU A 21 -22.44 -9.05 -4.29
CA LEU A 21 -21.62 -8.00 -3.67
C LEU A 21 -22.44 -7.15 -2.70
N ASP A 22 -23.60 -6.65 -3.13
CA ASP A 22 -24.46 -5.78 -2.31
C ASP A 22 -24.91 -6.48 -1.03
N GLN A 23 -25.30 -7.75 -1.13
CA GLN A 23 -25.65 -8.57 0.03
C GLN A 23 -24.47 -8.68 1.01
N ALA A 24 -23.28 -9.06 0.52
CA ALA A 24 -22.10 -9.23 1.36
C ALA A 24 -21.64 -7.92 2.03
N VAL A 25 -21.83 -6.79 1.35
CA VAL A 25 -21.56 -5.45 1.88
C VAL A 25 -22.56 -5.10 2.98
N MET A 26 -23.86 -5.31 2.75
CA MET A 26 -24.89 -5.02 3.74
C MET A 26 -24.75 -5.87 5.00
N GLU A 27 -24.48 -7.17 4.86
CA GLU A 27 -24.21 -8.05 6.01
C GLU A 27 -23.05 -7.53 6.86
N LEU A 28 -21.97 -7.04 6.24
CA LEU A 28 -20.85 -6.44 6.95
C LEU A 28 -21.27 -5.13 7.62
N ALA A 29 -21.94 -4.25 6.90
CA ALA A 29 -22.37 -2.95 7.41
C ALA A 29 -23.29 -3.10 8.63
N GLU A 30 -24.25 -4.02 8.57
CA GLU A 30 -25.15 -4.35 9.68
C GLU A 30 -24.38 -4.93 10.87
N SER A 31 -23.43 -5.84 10.62
CA SER A 31 -22.59 -6.42 11.68
C SER A 31 -21.74 -5.38 12.42
N LEU A 32 -21.33 -4.32 11.72
CA LEU A 32 -20.62 -3.19 12.30
C LEU A 32 -21.61 -2.27 13.03
N ALA A 33 -22.73 -1.93 12.42
CA ALA A 33 -23.75 -1.06 13.02
C ALA A 33 -24.33 -1.61 14.34
N ALA A 34 -24.32 -2.93 14.52
CA ALA A 34 -24.74 -3.58 15.77
C ALA A 34 -23.74 -3.41 16.95
N LYS A 35 -22.53 -2.89 16.71
CA LYS A 35 -21.51 -2.71 17.75
C LYS A 35 -21.58 -1.31 18.38
N ASP A 36 -21.06 -1.19 19.59
CA ASP A 36 -20.96 0.10 20.26
C ASP A 36 -20.08 1.10 19.45
N PRO A 37 -20.58 2.32 19.15
CA PRO A 37 -19.84 3.29 18.35
C PRO A 37 -18.50 3.75 18.95
N TRP A 38 -18.37 3.77 20.27
CA TRP A 38 -17.12 4.10 20.94
C TRP A 38 -16.09 2.98 20.72
N VAL A 39 -16.48 1.72 20.86
CA VAL A 39 -15.59 0.57 20.59
C VAL A 39 -15.08 0.58 19.15
N LEU A 40 -15.96 0.78 18.16
CA LEU A 40 -15.57 0.84 16.75
C LEU A 40 -14.58 1.96 16.44
N ARG A 41 -14.83 3.17 16.97
CA ARG A 41 -13.95 4.33 16.77
C ARG A 41 -12.58 4.08 17.39
N THR A 42 -12.54 3.56 18.61
CA THR A 42 -11.30 3.23 19.31
C THR A 42 -10.50 2.17 18.58
N ALA A 43 -11.14 1.07 18.16
CA ALA A 43 -10.48 0.01 17.40
C ALA A 43 -9.90 0.53 16.07
N LYS A 44 -10.69 1.29 15.29
CA LYS A 44 -10.23 1.88 14.03
C LYS A 44 -9.08 2.86 14.23
N TYR A 45 -9.13 3.67 15.29
CA TYR A 45 -8.06 4.61 15.62
C TYR A 45 -6.76 3.86 15.94
N LEU A 46 -6.80 2.89 16.87
CA LEU A 46 -5.61 2.16 17.31
C LEU A 46 -4.96 1.36 16.18
N ILE A 47 -5.75 0.65 15.37
CA ILE A 47 -5.25 -0.11 14.22
C ILE A 47 -4.56 0.81 13.21
N ASN A 48 -5.23 1.91 12.83
CA ASN A 48 -4.67 2.85 11.86
C ASN A 48 -3.40 3.54 12.40
N GLN A 49 -3.38 3.90 13.68
CA GLN A 49 -2.25 4.56 14.29
C GLN A 49 -1.04 3.61 14.39
N GLY A 50 -1.27 2.36 14.79
CA GLY A 50 -0.24 1.32 14.82
C GLY A 50 0.38 1.09 13.45
N ALA A 51 -0.45 0.90 12.41
CA ALA A 51 0.04 0.69 11.05
C ALA A 51 0.79 1.90 10.47
N ARG A 52 0.32 3.13 10.73
CA ARG A 52 0.95 4.35 10.22
C ARG A 52 2.34 4.62 10.78
N ALA A 53 2.59 4.25 12.04
CA ALA A 53 3.88 4.47 12.68
C ALA A 53 5.02 3.74 11.94
N GLU A 54 4.77 2.49 11.54
CA GLU A 54 5.72 1.68 10.77
C GLU A 54 5.76 2.12 9.30
N LEU A 55 4.59 2.34 8.68
CA LEU A 55 4.49 2.74 7.27
C LEU A 55 5.22 4.05 6.96
N ALA A 56 5.09 5.06 7.81
CA ALA A 56 5.78 6.34 7.60
C ALA A 56 7.30 6.17 7.60
N THR A 57 7.83 5.24 8.39
CA THR A 57 9.26 4.95 8.44
C THR A 57 9.70 4.18 7.19
N GLY A 58 8.96 3.14 6.80
CA GLY A 58 9.22 2.40 5.57
C GLY A 58 9.20 3.30 4.33
N LEU A 59 8.19 4.18 4.21
CA LEU A 59 8.07 5.10 3.09
C LEU A 59 9.25 6.07 2.97
N ARG A 60 9.78 6.59 4.10
CA ARG A 60 10.98 7.43 4.08
C ARG A 60 12.22 6.66 3.63
N MET A 61 12.33 5.39 4.02
CA MET A 61 13.44 4.54 3.57
C MET A 61 13.35 4.24 2.07
N GLU A 62 12.14 3.98 1.57
CA GLU A 62 11.89 3.79 0.14
C GLU A 62 12.18 5.05 -0.67
N GLU A 63 11.72 6.22 -0.20
CA GLU A 63 12.01 7.51 -0.82
C GLU A 63 13.51 7.74 -0.94
N GLN A 64 14.25 7.57 0.17
CA GLN A 64 15.71 7.69 0.18
C GLN A 64 16.37 6.74 -0.82
N ALA A 65 16.00 5.46 -0.82
CA ALA A 65 16.58 4.45 -1.70
C ALA A 65 16.29 4.72 -3.19
N ILE A 66 15.08 5.19 -3.51
CA ILE A 66 14.68 5.55 -4.88
C ILE A 66 15.46 6.78 -5.34
N THR A 67 15.58 7.80 -4.51
CA THR A 67 16.35 9.02 -4.81
C THR A 67 17.82 8.71 -5.04
N GLU A 68 18.45 7.90 -4.19
CA GLU A 68 19.84 7.46 -4.36
C GLU A 68 20.05 6.72 -5.68
N ARG A 69 19.14 5.79 -6.02
CA ARG A 69 19.18 5.05 -7.28
C ARG A 69 19.07 5.97 -8.50
N GLN A 70 18.24 7.01 -8.44
CA GLN A 70 18.09 7.98 -9.52
C GLN A 70 19.40 8.75 -9.75
N PHE A 71 20.03 9.24 -8.68
CA PHE A 71 21.33 9.91 -8.77
C PHE A 71 22.44 8.98 -9.29
N GLU A 72 22.43 7.70 -8.92
CA GLU A 72 23.35 6.72 -9.49
C GLU A 72 23.13 6.49 -10.99
N ALA A 73 21.88 6.33 -11.43
CA ALA A 73 21.54 6.21 -12.85
C ALA A 73 21.96 7.44 -13.66
N GLU A 74 21.82 8.65 -13.10
CA GLU A 74 22.28 9.90 -13.71
C GLU A 74 23.80 10.00 -13.79
N ARG A 75 24.53 9.60 -12.74
CA ARG A 75 26.01 9.51 -12.74
C ARG A 75 26.54 8.55 -13.80
N HIS A 76 25.84 7.44 -14.05
CA HIS A 76 26.20 6.50 -15.11
C HIS A 76 25.85 7.03 -16.51
N ARG A 77 24.74 7.77 -16.65
CA ARG A 77 24.36 8.42 -17.92
C ARG A 77 25.38 9.50 -18.33
N GLY A 78 25.90 10.28 -17.39
CA GLY A 78 26.90 11.32 -17.65
C GLY A 78 28.31 10.82 -18.03
N LYS A 79 28.60 9.52 -17.90
CA LYS A 79 29.89 8.92 -18.32
C LYS A 79 29.90 8.41 -19.78
N GLY A 80 28.74 8.39 -20.45
CA GLY A 80 28.60 7.91 -21.83
C GLY A 80 28.98 8.92 -22.92
N ASP A 81 28.94 10.22 -22.62
CA ASP A 81 29.18 11.29 -23.58
C ASP A 81 30.55 11.94 -23.34
N LYS A 82 31.63 11.29 -23.78
CA LYS A 82 32.89 12.00 -24.05
C LYS A 82 32.94 12.35 -25.53
N PRO A 83 32.90 13.63 -25.93
CA PRO A 83 33.17 13.98 -27.32
C PRO A 83 34.61 13.57 -27.63
N TRP A 84 34.79 12.87 -28.74
CA TRP A 84 36.10 12.52 -29.25
C TRP A 84 36.86 13.81 -29.58
N THR A 85 37.80 14.22 -28.74
CA THR A 85 38.70 15.34 -29.01
C THR A 85 40.13 14.84 -29.12
N SER A 86 40.64 14.79 -30.35
CA SER A 86 42.05 15.02 -30.71
C SER A 86 42.10 15.04 -32.24
N SER A 87 42.40 16.18 -32.87
CA SER A 87 43.76 16.71 -33.15
C SER A 87 44.30 16.21 -34.47
#